data_AF-A0A4R6YAH5-F1
#
_entry.id   AF-A0A4R6YAH5-F1
#
_cell.length_a   1.000
_cell.length_b   1.000
_cell.length_c   1.000
_cell.angle_alpha   90.00
_cell.angle_beta   90.00
_cell.angle_gamma   90.00
#
_symmetry.space_group_name_H-M   'P 1'
#
loop_
_entity.id
_entity.type
_entity.pdbx_description
1 polymer ?
#
loop_
_entity_poly.entity_id
_entity_poly.type
_entity_poly.pdbx_seq_one_letter_code
_entity_poly.pdbx_strand_id
1 'polypeptide(L)'
;MLEHFFAKTIRWYLIITGFLTFTVLSVAFWPIQTLSGQYGYSPEMLQGFEYWKVIYQHWGIMVAGVGLQLLISIKHKELRLMAMAFSGLEKACFVYFFVTHVWGEQQEWFWGWKMIFFHDSLVTLYSMVFLMYWLTRDKTKVAAHLA
;
A
#
# COMPACT_ATOMS: atom_id res chain seq x y z
N MET A 1 3.85 23.54 -9.37
CA MET A 1 4.81 22.83 -8.49
C MET A 1 4.46 21.35 -8.37
N LEU A 2 3.27 20.99 -7.86
CA LEU A 2 2.84 19.58 -7.71
C LEU A 2 2.79 18.80 -9.03
N GLU A 3 2.34 19.42 -10.11
CA GLU A 3 2.29 18.78 -11.43
C GLU A 3 3.69 18.32 -11.91
N HIS A 4 4.70 19.19 -11.79
CA HIS A 4 6.10 18.86 -12.13
C HIS A 4 6.68 17.79 -11.22
N PHE A 5 6.32 17.83 -9.93
CA PHE A 5 6.68 16.79 -8.97
C PHE A 5 6.13 15.42 -9.41
N PHE A 6 4.85 15.32 -9.74
CA PHE A 6 4.24 14.06 -10.18
C PHE A 6 4.78 13.59 -11.53
N ALA A 7 5.02 14.50 -12.48
CA ALA A 7 5.62 14.13 -13.77
C ALA A 7 6.98 13.41 -13.62
N LYS A 8 7.77 13.78 -12.61
CA LYS A 8 9.09 13.17 -12.34
C LYS A 8 9.04 11.93 -11.46
N THR A 9 8.10 11.87 -10.51
CA THR A 9 8.13 10.87 -9.44
C THR A 9 7.15 9.72 -9.64
N ILE A 10 6.02 9.94 -10.33
CA ILE A 10 4.90 8.98 -10.34
C ILE A 10 5.29 7.63 -10.93
N ARG A 11 6.14 7.61 -11.96
CA ARG A 11 6.57 6.36 -12.58
C ARG A 11 7.33 5.48 -11.59
N TRP A 12 8.32 6.05 -10.90
CA TRP A 12 9.13 5.33 -9.93
C TRP A 12 8.33 4.94 -8.70
N TYR A 13 7.46 5.83 -8.25
CA TYR A 13 6.49 5.52 -7.21
C TYR A 13 5.69 4.27 -7.57
N LEU A 14 5.00 4.25 -8.71
CA LEU A 14 4.16 3.13 -9.14
C LEU A 14 4.95 1.82 -9.30
N ILE A 15 6.19 1.87 -9.79
CA ILE A 15 7.05 0.69 -9.92
C ILE A 15 7.41 0.14 -8.53
N ILE A 16 7.96 0.99 -7.66
CA ILE A 16 8.52 0.56 -6.38
C ILE A 16 7.39 0.11 -5.45
N THR A 17 6.37 0.95 -5.27
CA THR A 17 5.26 0.66 -4.36
C THR A 17 4.37 -0.43 -4.90
N GLY A 18 4.10 -0.44 -6.21
CA GLY A 18 3.36 -1.50 -6.87
C GLY A 18 4.06 -2.86 -6.73
N PHE A 19 5.37 -2.92 -6.96
CA PHE A 19 6.13 -4.17 -6.79
C PHE A 19 6.17 -4.64 -5.35
N LEU A 20 6.53 -3.78 -4.39
CA LEU A 20 6.58 -4.13 -2.97
C LEU A 20 5.21 -4.60 -2.46
N THR A 21 4.13 -3.90 -2.83
CA THR A 21 2.76 -4.30 -2.50
C THR A 21 2.40 -5.65 -3.14
N PHE A 22 2.82 -5.88 -4.39
CA PHE A 22 2.56 -7.15 -5.08
C PHE A 22 3.26 -8.35 -4.42
N THR A 23 4.42 -8.13 -3.77
CA THR A 23 5.11 -9.23 -3.07
C THR A 23 4.27 -9.88 -1.97
N VAL A 24 3.27 -9.19 -1.43
CA VAL A 24 2.34 -9.72 -0.42
C VAL A 24 1.52 -10.91 -0.96
N LEU A 25 1.49 -11.13 -2.28
CA LEU A 25 0.88 -12.29 -2.90
C LEU A 25 1.41 -13.62 -2.34
N SER A 26 2.67 -13.67 -1.87
CA SER A 26 3.24 -14.87 -1.25
C SER A 26 2.45 -15.32 -0.01
N VAL A 27 1.79 -14.40 0.71
CA VAL A 27 0.91 -14.73 1.86
C VAL A 27 -0.28 -15.58 1.42
N ALA A 28 -0.77 -15.43 0.19
CA ALA A 28 -1.88 -16.23 -0.33
C ALA A 28 -1.53 -17.73 -0.40
N PHE A 29 -0.27 -18.05 -0.68
CA PHE A 29 0.18 -19.42 -0.92
C PHE A 29 0.95 -20.02 0.27
N TRP A 30 1.77 -19.22 0.94
CA TRP A 30 2.60 -19.61 2.07
C TRP A 30 2.45 -18.63 3.24
N PRO A 31 1.25 -18.52 3.85
CA PRO A 31 0.94 -17.48 4.82
C PRO A 31 1.86 -17.49 6.04
N ILE A 32 2.07 -18.64 6.70
CA ILE A 32 2.93 -18.72 7.90
C ILE A 32 4.37 -18.33 7.59
N GLN A 33 4.94 -18.93 6.54
CA GLN A 33 6.35 -18.72 6.17
C GLN A 33 6.59 -17.27 5.76
N THR A 34 5.64 -16.70 5.03
CA THR A 34 5.74 -15.32 4.57
C THR A 34 5.55 -14.33 5.72
N LEU A 35 4.52 -14.50 6.55
CA LEU A 35 4.24 -13.59 7.66
C LEU A 35 5.38 -13.59 8.69
N SER A 36 5.83 -14.77 9.13
CA SER A 36 6.93 -14.90 10.10
C SER A 36 8.29 -14.51 9.50
N GLY A 37 8.59 -14.96 8.28
CA GLY A 37 9.89 -14.76 7.64
C GLY A 37 10.04 -13.40 6.98
N GLN A 38 9.21 -13.11 5.98
CA GLN A 38 9.31 -11.89 5.16
C GLN A 38 8.81 -10.65 5.90
N TYR A 39 7.74 -10.79 6.70
CA TYR A 39 7.10 -9.67 7.40
C TYR A 39 7.37 -9.63 8.90
N GLY A 40 8.17 -10.56 9.43
CA GLY A 40 8.66 -10.52 10.82
C GLY A 40 7.58 -10.66 11.89
N TYR A 41 6.49 -11.37 11.60
CA TYR A 41 5.43 -11.61 12.59
C TYR A 41 5.96 -12.51 13.70
N SER A 42 5.74 -12.10 14.95
CA SER A 42 6.13 -12.87 16.13
C SER A 42 5.15 -14.03 16.39
N PRO A 43 5.53 -15.02 17.20
CA PRO A 43 4.62 -16.10 17.60
C PRO A 43 3.33 -15.59 18.24
N GLU A 44 3.39 -14.50 18.99
CA GLU A 44 2.25 -13.86 19.65
C GLU A 44 1.25 -13.30 18.61
N MET A 45 1.75 -12.68 17.53
CA MET A 45 0.90 -12.17 16.44
C MET A 45 0.22 -13.30 15.65
N LEU A 46 0.84 -14.48 15.62
CA LEU A 46 0.33 -15.65 14.90
C LEU A 46 -0.55 -16.54 15.80
N GLN A 47 -0.89 -16.11 17.02
CA GLN A 47 -1.84 -16.83 17.85
C GLN A 47 -3.20 -16.95 17.16
N GLY A 48 -3.75 -18.16 17.18
CA GLY A 48 -5.01 -18.45 16.50
C GLY A 48 -4.91 -18.47 14.97
N PHE A 49 -3.70 -18.56 14.39
CA PHE A 49 -3.48 -18.55 12.95
C PHE A 49 -4.43 -19.49 12.17
N GLU A 50 -4.67 -20.70 12.66
CA GLU A 50 -5.54 -21.68 11.99
C GLU A 50 -6.98 -21.16 11.78
N TYR A 51 -7.49 -20.32 12.68
CA TYR A 51 -8.82 -19.69 12.55
C TYR A 51 -8.82 -18.55 11.53
N TRP A 52 -7.70 -17.85 11.38
CA TRP A 52 -7.57 -16.64 10.54
C TRP A 52 -6.89 -16.91 9.19
N LYS A 53 -6.44 -18.14 8.94
CA LYS A 53 -5.67 -18.52 7.75
C LYS A 53 -6.30 -18.06 6.44
N VAL A 54 -7.60 -18.30 6.27
CA VAL A 54 -8.35 -17.90 5.07
C VAL A 54 -8.34 -16.38 4.90
N ILE A 55 -8.46 -15.64 6.00
CA ILE A 55 -8.44 -14.17 6.00
C ILE A 55 -7.06 -13.66 5.60
N TYR A 56 -5.98 -14.24 6.13
CA TYR A 56 -4.62 -13.88 5.72
C TYR A 56 -4.37 -14.15 4.23
N GLN A 57 -4.81 -15.30 3.73
CA GLN A 57 -4.63 -15.64 2.32
C GLN A 57 -5.45 -14.72 1.40
N HIS A 58 -6.70 -14.44 1.77
CA HIS A 58 -7.55 -13.49 1.06
C HIS A 58 -6.96 -12.08 1.07
N TRP A 59 -6.48 -11.62 2.22
CA TRP A 59 -5.78 -10.34 2.34
C TRP A 59 -4.55 -10.29 1.41
N GLY A 60 -3.75 -11.36 1.37
CA GLY A 60 -2.61 -11.46 0.45
C GLY A 60 -2.99 -11.27 -1.02
N ILE A 61 -4.11 -11.85 -1.46
CA ILE A 61 -4.64 -11.67 -2.82
C ILE A 61 -5.12 -10.23 -3.05
N MET A 62 -5.88 -9.66 -2.11
CA MET A 62 -6.39 -8.29 -2.25
C MET A 62 -5.27 -7.26 -2.33
N VAL A 63 -4.29 -7.32 -1.42
CA VAL A 63 -3.15 -6.39 -1.42
C VAL A 63 -2.32 -6.56 -2.68
N ALA A 64 -2.07 -7.79 -3.11
CA ALA A 64 -1.41 -8.04 -4.39
C ALA A 64 -2.18 -7.44 -5.58
N GLY A 65 -3.51 -7.53 -5.58
CA GLY A 65 -4.37 -6.87 -6.57
C GLY A 65 -4.16 -5.36 -6.63
N VAL A 66 -4.05 -4.69 -5.48
CA VAL A 66 -3.72 -3.26 -5.40
C VAL A 66 -2.32 -2.97 -5.97
N GLY A 67 -1.33 -3.79 -5.61
CA GLY A 67 0.03 -3.67 -6.16
C GLY A 67 0.07 -3.81 -7.68
N LEU A 68 -0.65 -4.80 -8.20
CA LEU A 68 -0.79 -5.01 -9.64
C LEU A 68 -1.50 -3.84 -10.33
N GLN A 69 -2.55 -3.29 -9.71
CA GLN A 69 -3.26 -2.11 -10.24
C GLN A 69 -2.34 -0.90 -10.35
N LEU A 70 -1.47 -0.66 -9.35
CA LEU A 70 -0.44 0.39 -9.42
C LEU A 70 0.52 0.16 -10.60
N LEU A 71 1.01 -1.07 -10.77
CA LEU A 71 1.91 -1.43 -11.87
C LEU A 71 1.25 -1.27 -13.25
N ILE A 72 0.00 -1.72 -13.41
CA ILE A 72 -0.75 -1.58 -14.66
C ILE A 72 -0.94 -0.09 -15.01
N SER A 73 -1.20 0.75 -14.01
CA SER A 73 -1.40 2.19 -14.20
C SER A 73 -0.15 2.95 -14.70
N ILE A 74 1.02 2.31 -14.70
CA ILE A 74 2.23 2.86 -15.34
C ILE A 74 1.99 3.04 -16.84
N LYS A 75 1.46 2.00 -17.49
CA LYS A 75 1.16 1.97 -18.94
C LYS A 75 -0.21 2.59 -19.23
N HIS A 76 -1.19 2.32 -18.38
CA HIS A 76 -2.57 2.79 -18.50
C HIS A 76 -2.80 4.01 -17.62
N LYS A 77 -2.38 5.19 -18.10
CA LYS A 77 -2.33 6.42 -17.29
C LYS A 77 -3.73 6.86 -16.82
N GLU A 78 -4.76 6.53 -17.58
CA GLU A 78 -6.18 6.73 -17.27
C GLU A 78 -6.62 6.02 -15.99
N LEU A 79 -5.97 4.89 -15.63
CA LEU A 79 -6.29 4.12 -14.43
C LEU A 79 -5.62 4.67 -13.16
N ARG A 80 -4.70 5.63 -13.29
CA ARG A 80 -3.91 6.13 -12.15
C ARG A 80 -4.79 6.72 -11.07
N LEU A 81 -5.85 7.45 -11.43
CA LEU A 81 -6.73 8.02 -10.41
C LEU A 81 -7.33 6.92 -9.51
N MET A 82 -7.88 5.88 -10.12
CA MET A 82 -8.46 4.76 -9.38
C MET A 82 -7.39 3.98 -8.60
N ALA A 83 -6.24 3.72 -9.23
CA ALA A 83 -5.13 3.02 -8.57
C ALA A 83 -4.64 3.77 -7.32
N MET A 84 -4.49 5.09 -7.42
CA MET A 84 -4.07 5.95 -6.32
C MET A 84 -5.15 6.07 -5.25
N ALA A 85 -6.43 6.13 -5.63
CA ALA A 85 -7.54 6.18 -4.68
C ALA A 85 -7.64 4.89 -3.85
N PHE A 86 -7.68 3.74 -4.51
CA PHE A 86 -7.77 2.44 -3.83
C PHE A 86 -6.53 2.15 -2.99
N SER A 87 -5.34 2.37 -3.54
CA SER A 87 -4.09 2.20 -2.78
C SER A 87 -4.02 3.16 -1.60
N GLY A 88 -4.32 4.44 -1.79
CA GLY A 88 -4.28 5.42 -0.70
C GLY A 88 -5.24 5.09 0.43
N LEU A 89 -6.47 4.67 0.10
CA LEU A 89 -7.48 4.36 1.10
C LEU A 89 -7.16 3.06 1.87
N GLU A 90 -6.75 2.00 1.18
CA GLU A 90 -6.40 0.74 1.84
C GLU A 90 -5.20 0.90 2.78
N LYS A 91 -4.14 1.61 2.35
CA LYS A 91 -2.98 1.89 3.20
C LYS A 91 -3.32 2.84 4.35
N ALA A 92 -4.19 3.83 4.12
CA ALA A 92 -4.64 4.72 5.18
C ALA A 92 -5.37 3.96 6.30
N CYS A 93 -6.22 2.99 5.95
CA CYS A 93 -6.87 2.11 6.92
C CYS A 93 -5.85 1.32 7.74
N PHE A 94 -4.85 0.73 7.08
CA PHE A 94 -3.77 0.01 7.78
C PHE A 94 -3.00 0.92 8.73
N VAL A 95 -2.54 2.07 8.26
CA VAL A 95 -1.80 3.08 9.05
C VAL A 95 -2.63 3.53 10.27
N TYR A 96 -3.93 3.80 10.06
CA TYR A 96 -4.83 4.17 11.14
C TYR A 96 -4.95 3.08 12.20
N PHE A 97 -5.21 1.82 11.81
CA PHE A 97 -5.32 0.71 12.75
C PHE A 97 -3.99 0.44 13.46
N PHE A 98 -2.88 0.53 12.76
CA PHE A 98 -1.56 0.37 13.34
C PHE A 98 -1.28 1.41 14.42
N VAL A 99 -1.52 2.70 14.14
CA VAL A 99 -1.31 3.76 15.13
C VAL A 99 -2.23 3.60 16.34
N THR A 100 -3.50 3.26 16.11
CA THR A 100 -4.50 3.21 17.20
C THR A 100 -4.38 1.97 18.08
N HIS A 101 -4.08 0.80 17.52
CA HIS A 101 -4.11 -0.47 18.25
C HIS A 101 -2.71 -1.06 18.52
N VAL A 102 -1.67 -0.64 17.78
CA VAL A 102 -0.31 -1.17 17.97
C VAL A 102 0.58 -0.16 18.66
N TRP A 103 0.73 1.02 18.08
CA TRP A 103 1.52 2.08 18.69
C TRP A 103 0.83 2.58 19.96
N GLY A 104 -0.44 2.98 19.89
CA GLY A 104 -1.19 3.53 21.02
C GLY A 104 -1.21 2.62 22.25
N GLU A 105 -1.25 1.30 22.04
CA GLU A 105 -1.26 0.28 23.10
C GLU A 105 0.15 -0.21 23.49
N GLN A 106 1.21 0.34 22.88
CA GLN A 106 2.62 0.00 23.16
C GLN A 106 2.94 -1.49 23.06
N GLN A 107 2.35 -2.16 22.07
CA GLN A 107 2.57 -3.58 21.85
C GLN A 107 4.07 -3.87 21.62
N GLU A 108 4.65 -4.82 22.37
CA GLU A 108 6.10 -5.12 22.32
C GLU A 108 6.59 -5.50 20.92
N TRP A 109 5.68 -6.05 20.11
CA TRP A 109 5.92 -6.51 18.76
C TRP A 109 5.83 -5.41 17.68
N PHE A 110 5.60 -4.15 18.09
CA PHE A 110 5.62 -2.94 17.24
C PHE A 110 6.83 -2.90 16.29
N TRP A 111 8.00 -3.28 16.80
CA TRP A 111 9.26 -3.21 16.04
C TRP A 111 9.29 -4.16 14.83
N GLY A 112 8.51 -5.24 14.83
CA GLY A 112 8.39 -6.17 13.72
C GLY A 112 7.74 -5.55 12.48
N TRP A 113 6.82 -4.60 12.67
CA TRP A 113 6.03 -4.00 11.58
C TRP A 113 6.46 -2.60 11.16
N LYS A 114 7.47 -2.03 11.82
CA LYS A 114 7.92 -0.64 11.56
C LYS A 114 8.20 -0.35 10.08
N MET A 115 8.74 -1.32 9.35
CA MET A 115 9.06 -1.17 7.93
C MET A 115 7.79 -1.16 7.06
N ILE A 116 6.82 -2.02 7.38
CA ILE A 116 5.52 -2.08 6.70
C ILE A 116 4.75 -0.78 6.98
N PHE A 117 4.67 -0.38 8.25
CA PHE A 117 4.06 0.87 8.66
C PHE A 117 4.66 2.09 7.96
N PHE A 118 6.00 2.16 7.87
CA PHE A 118 6.68 3.24 7.18
C PHE A 118 6.36 3.26 5.69
N HIS A 119 6.40 2.09 5.03
CA HIS A 119 6.04 1.96 3.62
C HIS A 119 4.61 2.44 3.36
N ASP A 120 3.65 1.92 4.12
CA ASP A 120 2.22 2.23 3.93
C ASP A 120 1.91 3.68 4.29
N SER A 121 2.62 4.27 5.25
CA SER A 121 2.53 5.71 5.56
C SER A 121 2.99 6.56 4.37
N LEU A 122 4.12 6.21 3.73
CA LEU A 122 4.59 6.92 2.54
C LEU A 122 3.63 6.78 1.36
N VAL A 123 3.10 5.57 1.13
CA VAL A 123 2.10 5.29 0.09
C VAL A 123 0.83 6.09 0.34
N THR A 124 0.36 6.12 1.59
CA THR A 124 -0.81 6.90 2.01
C THR A 124 -0.61 8.38 1.72
N LEU A 125 0.48 8.97 2.20
CA LEU A 125 0.78 10.39 2.01
C LEU A 125 0.90 10.74 0.53
N TYR A 126 1.69 9.98 -0.23
CA TYR A 126 1.87 10.23 -1.67
C TYR A 126 0.53 10.14 -2.43
N SER A 127 -0.29 9.13 -2.10
CA SER A 127 -1.62 8.96 -2.70
C SER A 127 -2.57 10.09 -2.34
N MET A 128 -2.62 10.51 -1.08
CA MET A 128 -3.45 11.64 -0.65
C MET A 128 -3.04 12.95 -1.32
N VAL A 129 -1.74 13.24 -1.41
CA VAL A 129 -1.25 14.43 -2.13
C VAL A 129 -1.59 14.35 -3.62
N PHE A 130 -1.52 13.16 -4.22
CA PHE A 130 -1.94 12.95 -5.61
C PHE A 130 -3.44 13.21 -5.80
N LEU A 131 -4.28 12.69 -4.91
CA LEU A 131 -5.73 12.89 -4.96
C LEU A 131 -6.10 14.37 -4.75
N MET A 132 -5.45 15.03 -3.78
CA MET A 132 -5.62 16.47 -3.54
C MET A 132 -5.27 17.26 -4.80
N TYR A 133 -4.08 17.02 -5.37
CA TYR A 133 -3.67 17.62 -6.63
C TYR A 133 -4.67 17.35 -7.76
N TRP A 134 -5.15 16.11 -7.88
CA TRP A 134 -6.13 15.76 -8.88
C TRP A 134 -7.42 16.56 -8.71
N LEU A 135 -7.95 16.69 -7.49
CA LEU A 135 -9.17 17.42 -7.20
C LEU A 135 -9.03 18.91 -7.48
N THR A 136 -7.89 19.51 -7.16
CA THR A 136 -7.68 20.96 -7.26
C THR A 136 -7.08 21.43 -8.59
N ARG A 137 -6.66 20.52 -9.49
CA ARG A 137 -6.07 20.91 -10.78
C ARG A 137 -7.10 21.50 -11.74
N ASP A 138 -6.64 22.41 -12.59
CA ASP A 138 -7.39 22.89 -13.74
C ASP A 138 -7.68 21.72 -14.71
N LYS A 139 -8.97 21.42 -14.88
CA LYS A 139 -9.45 20.31 -15.72
C LYS A 139 -9.44 20.64 -17.20
N THR A 140 -9.31 21.93 -17.56
CA THR A 140 -9.22 22.36 -18.97
C THR A 140 -7.87 22.00 -19.59
N LYS A 141 -6.86 21.67 -18.76
CA LYS A 141 -5.51 21.30 -19.19
C LYS A 141 -5.27 19.80 -19.06
N VAL A 142 -4.59 19.23 -20.07
CA VAL A 142 -4.05 17.87 -19.99
C VAL A 142 -2.90 17.90 -18.99
N ALA A 143 -2.97 17.06 -17.97
CA ALA A 143 -1.95 17.05 -16.94
C ALA A 143 -0.64 16.45 -17.45
N ALA A 144 0.50 17.04 -17.09
CA ALA A 144 1.82 16.62 -17.56
C ALA A 144 2.21 15.17 -17.22
N HIS A 145 1.63 14.61 -16.16
CA HIS A 145 1.81 13.19 -15.82
C HIS A 145 0.96 12.26 -16.70
N LEU A 146 -0.10 12.77 -17.35
CA LEU A 146 -0.94 12.04 -18.28
C LEU A 146 -0.51 12.23 -19.75
N ALA A 147 0.08 13.37 -20.10
CA ALA A 147 0.80 13.57 -21.36
C ALA A 147 1.93 12.54 -21.49
#